data_AF-A0A3A4XXY8-F1
#
_entry.id   AF-A0A3A4XXY8-F1
#
_cell.length_a   1.000
_cell.length_b   1.000
_cell.length_c   1.000
_cell.angle_alpha   90.00
_cell.angle_beta   90.00
_cell.angle_gamma   90.00
#
_symmetry.space_group_name_H-M   'P 1'
#
loop_
_entity.id
_entity.type
_entity.pdbx_description
1 polymer ?
#
loop_
_entity_poly.entity_id
_entity_poly.type
_entity_poly.pdbx_seq_one_letter_code
_entity_poly.pdbx_strand_id
1 'polypeptide(L)' 'MLCSIATNINESTLQTIKDLEKELGKSLLAFKCHEVKPSMVNGKELDKIKEVEKSLGISLVAVEA' A
#
# COMPACT_ATOMS: atom_id res chain seq x y z
N MET A 1 -9.86 1.83 4.42
CA MET A 1 -8.85 0.75 4.47
C MET A 1 -7.82 0.99 3.39
N LEU A 2 -6.54 1.07 3.75
CA LEU A 2 -5.44 1.18 2.80
C LEU A 2 -4.59 -0.08 2.90
N CYS A 3 -4.46 -0.81 1.79
CA CYS A 3 -3.68 -2.03 1.74
C CYS A 3 -2.33 -1.73 1.11
N SER A 4 -1.26 -2.04 1.84
CA SER A 4 0.12 -1.90 1.37
C SER A 4 0.76 -3.27 1.26
N ILE A 5 1.91 -3.34 0.58
CA ILE A 5 2.72 -4.57 0.53
C ILE A 5 3.10 -4.94 1.97
N ALA A 6 2.84 -6.19 2.34
CA ALA A 6 3.23 -6.71 3.63
C ALA A 6 4.76 -6.84 3.68
N THR A 7 5.44 -5.86 4.30
CA THR A 7 6.90 -5.81 4.41
C THR A 7 7.46 -6.64 5.56
N ASN A 8 6.64 -6.90 6.58
CA ASN A 8 7.03 -7.63 7.79
C ASN A 8 6.36 -9.01 7.82
N ILE A 9 6.88 -9.95 7.03
CA ILE A 9 6.43 -11.34 6.98
C ILE A 9 7.50 -12.22 7.62
N ASN A 10 7.09 -13.08 8.56
CA ASN A 10 8.00 -14.03 9.19
C ASN A 10 8.26 -15.25 8.29
N GLU A 11 9.30 -16.03 8.61
CA GLU A 11 9.77 -17.11 7.76
C GLU A 11 8.75 -18.23 7.55
N SER A 12 7.97 -18.59 8.59
CA SER A 12 6.94 -19.62 8.45
C SER A 12 5.81 -19.18 7.50
N THR A 13 5.37 -17.92 7.60
CA THR A 13 4.34 -17.38 6.69
C THR A 13 4.87 -17.31 5.27
N LEU A 14 6.13 -16.89 5.09
CA LEU A 14 6.76 -16.82 3.77
C LEU A 14 6.87 -18.21 3.13
N GLN A 15 7.19 -19.24 3.90
CA GLN A 15 7.27 -20.61 3.40
C GLN A 15 5.92 -21.11 2.91
N THR A 16 4.84 -20.88 3.68
CA THR A 16 3.47 -21.21 3.26
C THR A 16 3.09 -20.53 1.95
N ILE A 17 3.44 -19.26 1.77
CA ILE A 17 3.17 -18.53 0.52
C ILE A 17 3.94 -19.15 -0.65
N LYS A 18 5.22 -19.47 -0.46
CA LYS A 18 6.06 -20.06 -1.54
C LYS A 18 5.56 -21.42 -1.99
N ASP A 19 5.08 -22.25 -1.06
CA ASP A 19 4.55 -23.57 -1.41
C ASP A 19 3.26 -23.44 -2.21
N LEU A 20 2.40 -22.46 -1.87
CA LEU A 20 1.22 -22.12 -2.66
C LEU A 20 1.59 -21.57 -4.05
N GLU A 21 2.60 -20.69 -4.17
CA GLU A 21 3.07 -20.18 -5.47
C GLU A 21 3.54 -21.32 -6.39
N LYS A 22 4.23 -22.32 -5.84
CA LYS A 22 4.67 -23.51 -6.59
C LYS A 22 3.49 -24.36 -7.05
N GLU A 23 2.49 -24.56 -6.20
CA GLU A 23 1.27 -25.30 -6.54
C GLU A 23 0.50 -24.62 -7.69
N LEU A 24 0.40 -23.28 -7.65
CA LEU A 24 -0.35 -22.50 -8.64
C LEU A 24 0.45 -22.20 -9.92
N GLY A 25 1.79 -22.25 -9.85
CA GLY A 25 2.66 -21.79 -10.94
C GLY A 25 2.54 -20.29 -11.20
N LYS A 26 2.23 -19.50 -10.17
CA LYS A 26 2.02 -18.05 -10.24
C LYS A 26 2.71 -17.36 -9.06
N SER A 27 3.16 -16.13 -9.29
CA SER A 27 3.65 -15.26 -8.21
C SER A 27 2.48 -14.57 -7.51
N LEU A 28 2.57 -14.47 -6.19
CA LEU A 28 1.57 -13.84 -5.33
C LEU A 28 2.18 -12.60 -4.67
N LEU A 29 1.38 -11.54 -4.58
CA LEU A 29 1.74 -10.34 -3.83
C LEU A 29 0.98 -10.34 -2.50
N ALA A 30 1.71 -10.33 -1.40
CA ALA A 30 1.12 -10.23 -0.08
C ALA A 30 0.78 -8.77 0.23
N PHE A 31 -0.50 -8.47 0.35
CA PHE A 31 -0.99 -7.17 0.83
C PHE A 31 -1.51 -7.30 2.25
N LYS A 32 -1.22 -6.31 3.10
CA LYS A 32 -1.81 -6.16 4.41
C LYS A 32 -2.62 -4.87 4.43
N CYS A 33 -3.88 -4.98 4.85
CA CYS A 33 -4.77 -3.84 4.97
C CYS A 33 -4.66 -3.22 6.36
N HIS A 34 -4.56 -1.90 6.37
CA HIS A 34 -4.53 -1.07 7.56
C HIS A 34 -5.80 -0.21 7.58
N GLU A 35 -6.42 -0.12 8.75
CA GLU A 35 -7.44 0.89 8.97
C GLU A 35 -6.76 2.24 9.08
N VAL A 36 -7.12 3.13 8.15
CA VAL A 36 -6.67 4.52 8.13
C VAL A 36 -7.89 5.39 7.95
N LYS A 37 -7.93 6.50 8.67
CA LYS A 37 -8.99 7.49 8.57
C LYS A 37 -8.58 8.56 7.56
N PRO A 38 -9.41 8.86 6.55
CA PRO A 38 -9.11 9.94 5.63
C PRO A 38 -9.01 11.27 6.37
N SER A 39 -8.04 12.09 6.00
CA SER A 39 -7.94 13.47 6.49
C SER A 39 -8.53 14.42 5.46
N MET A 40 -9.29 15.41 5.91
CA MET A 40 -9.88 16.42 5.04
C MET A 40 -8.81 17.43 4.65
N VAL A 41 -8.67 17.68 3.35
CA VAL A 41 -7.72 18.68 2.81
C VAL A 41 -8.48 19.84 2.16
N ASN A 42 -8.00 21.05 2.37
CA ASN A 42 -8.53 22.25 1.72
C ASN A 42 -7.89 22.46 0.33
N GLY A 43 -8.40 23.43 -0.44
CA GLY A 43 -7.95 23.68 -1.81
C GLY A 43 -6.44 23.97 -1.93
N LYS A 44 -5.88 24.76 -1.00
CA LYS A 44 -4.44 25.10 -1.00
C LYS A 44 -3.56 23.88 -0.70
N GLU A 45 -4.02 22.99 0.17
CA GLU A 45 -3.33 21.73 0.48
C GLU A 45 -3.40 20.78 -0.71
N LEU A 46 -4.56 20.68 -1.35
CA LEU A 46 -4.75 19.85 -2.53
C LEU A 46 -3.86 20.29 -3.69
N ASP A 47 -3.70 21.60 -3.93
CA ASP A 47 -2.83 22.12 -4.98
C ASP A 47 -1.35 21.72 -4.74
N LYS A 48 -0.89 21.81 -3.49
CA LYS A 48 0.46 21.35 -3.11
C LYS A 48 0.64 19.85 -3.31
N ILE A 49 -0.36 19.05 -2.94
CA ILE A 49 -0.34 17.60 -3.13
C ILE A 49 -0.20 17.27 -4.63
N LYS A 50 -1.02 17.90 -5.48
CA LYS A 50 -1.02 17.66 -6.94
C LYS A 50 0.30 18.01 -7.61
N GLU A 51 0.96 19.08 -7.17
CA GLU A 51 2.27 19.47 -7.70
C GLU A 51 3.31 18.36 -7.44
N VAL A 52 3.32 17.80 -6.23
CA VAL A 52 4.21 16.71 -5.84
C VAL A 52 3.87 15.41 -6.57
N GLU A 53 2.59 15.04 -6.64
CA GLU A 53 2.11 13.86 -7.37
C GLU A 53 2.58 13.86 -8.82
N LYS A 54 2.45 15.01 -9.51
CA LYS A 54 2.89 15.18 -10.89
C LYS A 54 4.40 15.04 -11.05
N SER A 55 5.17 15.57 -10.10
CA SER A 55 6.64 15.48 -10.13
C SER A 55 7.14 14.06 -9.93
N LEU A 56 6.48 13.29 -9.05
CA LEU A 56 6.91 11.96 -8.63
C LEU A 56 6.27 10.83 -9.45
N GLY A 57 5.20 11.09 -10.20
CA GLY A 57 4.46 10.07 -10.94
C GLY A 57 3.71 9.08 -10.03
N ILE A 58 3.32 9.53 -8.83
CA ILE A 58 2.59 8.74 -7.83
C ILE A 58 1.32 9.47 -7.37
N SER A 59 0.39 8.73 -6.77
CA SER A 59 -0.77 9.31 -6.09
C SER A 59 -0.57 9.30 -4.58
N LEU A 60 -0.92 10.41 -3.93
CA LEU A 60 -0.84 10.61 -2.49
C LEU A 60 -2.26 10.69 -1.92
N VAL A 61 -2.47 10.01 -0.79
CA VAL A 61 -3.76 9.99 -0.09
C VAL A 61 -3.57 10.56 1.31
N ALA A 62 -4.31 11.63 1.63
CA ALA A 62 -4.27 12.26 2.94
C ALA A 62 -5.03 11.42 3.97
N VAL A 63 -4.35 11.03 5.05
CA VAL A 63 -4.91 10.26 6.17
C VAL A 63 -4.54 10.93 7.49
N GLU A 64 -5.29 10.63 8.55
CA GLU A 64 -4.93 11.02 9.92
C GLU A 64 -3.58 10.39 10.31
N ALA A 65 -2.80 11.13 11.09
CA ALA A 65 -1.47 10.71 11.57
C ALA A 65 -1.56 9.71 12.74
#